data_AF-A0A496V223-F1
#
_entry.id   AF-A0A496V223-F1
#
_cell.length_a   1.000
_cell.length_b   1.000
_cell.length_c   1.000
_cell.angle_alpha   90.00
_cell.angle_beta   90.00
_cell.angle_gamma   90.00
#
_symmetry.space_group_name_H-M   'P 1'
#
loop_
_entity.id
_entity.type
_entity.pdbx_description
1 polymer ?
#
loop_
_entity_poly.entity_id
_entity_poly.type
_entity_poly.pdbx_seq_one_letter_code
_entity_poly.pdbx_strand_id
1 'polypeptide(L)'
;MIFNYIFGISMWLGLGVALYIALMPVFGMIWHPTLLLGLSLGHLVFLSVIAWLKVWGKKADNVDIGSRLATTGYLHTLIGTCAALVAAADFSGDVNEIQQIIKPIGAALGTSIIGWWMGKEIQRSVWGSVSERSEFGEEVDNAFGELARSVRNLSHKLSNSGDEWKKSVDSLSKKLDDAGDDMVKKWQASVDNLQKALNGASDDLKKTIEAASAGLKTATSSVSSLSTSVKSILDTTNKQVKKLSSSLESSIKAIAEESAKTSSSMATISSGAKITAEKITEINESLESAKKIIDEADKLLAQLRREREERE
;
A
#
# COMPACT_ATOMS: atom_id res chain seq x y z
N MET A 1 -7.77 30.22 -81.14
CA MET A 1 -8.71 30.13 -79.99
C MET A 1 -8.77 28.72 -79.43
N ILE A 2 -9.08 27.70 -80.24
CA ILE A 2 -9.16 26.28 -79.81
C ILE A 2 -7.87 25.77 -79.13
N PHE A 3 -6.69 26.11 -79.65
CA PHE A 3 -5.41 25.67 -79.08
C PHE A 3 -5.13 26.21 -77.66
N ASN A 4 -5.44 27.48 -77.38
CA ASN A 4 -5.25 28.06 -76.05
C ASN A 4 -6.16 27.38 -75.02
N TYR A 5 -7.35 26.97 -75.48
CA TYR A 5 -8.30 26.23 -74.66
C TYR A 5 -7.79 24.81 -74.36
N ILE A 6 -7.25 24.12 -75.37
CA ILE A 6 -6.65 22.77 -75.20
C ILE A 6 -5.40 22.82 -74.31
N PHE A 7 -4.49 23.76 -74.51
CA PHE A 7 -3.29 23.92 -73.67
C PHE A 7 -3.66 24.28 -72.22
N GLY A 8 -4.62 25.18 -72.03
CA GLY A 8 -5.15 25.53 -70.72
C GLY A 8 -5.80 24.34 -70.01
N ILE A 9 -6.68 23.61 -70.67
CA ILE A 9 -7.32 22.40 -70.11
C ILE A 9 -6.26 21.35 -69.78
N SER A 10 -5.32 21.08 -70.68
CA SER A 10 -4.25 20.09 -70.46
C SER A 10 -3.33 20.48 -69.30
N MET A 11 -3.13 21.78 -69.03
CA MET A 11 -2.37 22.26 -67.89
C MET A 11 -3.12 21.99 -66.57
N TRP A 12 -4.39 22.39 -66.49
CA TRP A 12 -5.21 22.19 -65.28
C TRP A 12 -5.49 20.72 -64.98
N LEU A 13 -5.66 19.90 -66.01
CA LEU A 13 -5.92 18.47 -65.86
C LEU A 13 -4.67 17.75 -65.31
N GLY A 14 -3.48 18.03 -65.83
CA GLY A 14 -2.26 17.43 -65.27
C GLY A 14 -1.88 17.97 -63.90
N LEU A 15 -2.16 19.25 -63.60
CA LEU A 15 -2.02 19.80 -62.24
C LEU A 15 -2.98 19.11 -61.26
N GLY A 16 -4.24 18.92 -61.65
CA GLY A 16 -5.26 18.25 -60.85
C GLY A 16 -4.91 16.79 -60.56
N VAL A 17 -4.40 16.06 -61.56
CA VAL A 17 -3.93 14.67 -61.39
C VAL A 17 -2.71 14.60 -60.47
N ALA A 18 -1.74 15.51 -60.62
CA ALA A 18 -0.56 15.56 -59.75
C ALA A 18 -0.92 15.87 -58.29
N LEU A 19 -1.84 16.82 -58.07
CA LEU A 19 -2.35 17.15 -56.74
C LEU A 19 -3.12 15.98 -56.11
N TYR A 20 -3.95 15.30 -56.90
CA TYR A 20 -4.71 14.13 -56.44
C TYR A 20 -3.78 12.99 -55.98
N ILE A 21 -2.74 12.67 -56.76
CA ILE A 21 -1.76 11.65 -56.41
C ILE A 21 -0.92 12.08 -55.19
N ALA A 22 -0.57 13.36 -55.09
CA ALA A 22 0.16 13.90 -53.93
C ALA A 22 -0.64 13.84 -52.62
N LEU A 23 -1.98 13.90 -52.69
CA LEU A 23 -2.88 13.83 -51.53
C LEU A 23 -3.30 12.39 -51.17
N MET A 24 -3.04 11.38 -52.01
CA MET A 24 -3.35 9.98 -51.71
C MET A 24 -2.83 9.47 -50.35
N PRO A 25 -1.62 9.84 -49.88
CA PRO A 25 -1.13 9.45 -48.56
C PRO A 25 -2.01 9.96 -47.42
N VAL A 26 -2.57 11.17 -47.55
CA VAL A 26 -3.44 11.80 -46.54
C VAL A 26 -4.73 11.01 -46.35
N PHE A 27 -5.17 10.27 -47.36
CA PHE A 27 -6.37 9.43 -47.33
C PHE A 27 -6.07 7.93 -47.11
N GLY A 28 -4.83 7.57 -46.77
CA GLY A 28 -4.44 6.19 -46.43
C GLY A 28 -4.33 5.24 -47.62
N MET A 29 -4.17 5.74 -48.85
CA MET A 29 -3.93 4.92 -50.05
C MET A 29 -2.44 4.67 -50.30
N ILE A 30 -2.11 3.50 -50.86
CA ILE A 30 -0.72 3.05 -51.14
C ILE A 30 -0.04 4.04 -52.09
N TRP A 31 1.01 4.70 -51.61
CA TRP A 31 1.74 5.73 -52.34
C TRP A 31 2.99 5.17 -53.02
N HIS A 32 3.17 5.46 -54.32
CA HIS A 32 4.37 5.08 -55.06
C HIS A 32 5.10 6.33 -55.61
N PRO A 33 6.22 6.77 -54.99
CA PRO A 33 6.88 8.03 -55.34
C PRO A 33 7.32 8.12 -56.81
N THR A 34 7.65 6.99 -57.43
CA THR A 34 8.07 6.93 -58.83
C THR A 34 6.93 7.18 -59.81
N LEU A 35 5.67 6.93 -59.43
CA LEU A 35 4.50 7.19 -60.29
C LEU A 35 4.22 8.67 -60.42
N LEU A 36 4.32 9.42 -59.31
CA LEU A 36 4.23 10.87 -59.33
C LEU A 36 5.29 11.41 -60.27
N LEU A 37 6.56 11.04 -60.06
CA LEU A 37 7.68 11.45 -60.90
C LEU A 37 7.52 11.17 -62.40
N GLY A 38 7.16 9.94 -62.76
CA GLY A 38 7.00 9.56 -64.16
C GLY A 38 5.88 10.36 -64.84
N LEU A 39 4.78 10.60 -64.12
CA LEU A 39 3.64 11.33 -64.63
C LEU A 39 3.90 12.84 -64.68
N SER A 40 4.58 13.39 -63.66
CA SER A 40 5.07 14.78 -63.61
C SER A 40 5.96 15.11 -64.80
N LEU A 41 6.98 14.28 -65.02
CA LEU A 41 7.98 14.50 -66.06
C LEU A 41 7.35 14.27 -67.45
N GLY A 42 6.52 13.23 -67.60
CA GLY A 42 5.79 12.95 -68.82
C GLY A 42 4.83 14.07 -69.21
N HIS A 43 4.09 14.62 -68.24
CA HIS A 43 3.20 15.77 -68.45
C HIS A 43 3.97 17.02 -68.87
N LEU A 44 5.11 17.27 -68.24
CA LEU A 44 5.94 18.44 -68.53
C LEU A 44 6.60 18.36 -69.91
N VAL A 45 7.08 17.18 -70.31
CA VAL A 45 7.57 16.92 -71.68
C VAL A 45 6.44 17.03 -72.70
N PHE A 46 5.26 16.49 -72.40
CA PHE A 46 4.08 16.59 -73.27
C PHE A 46 3.65 18.05 -73.51
N LEU A 47 3.58 18.86 -72.44
CA LEU A 47 3.30 20.29 -72.55
C LEU A 47 4.40 21.03 -73.32
N SER A 48 5.67 20.66 -73.13
CA SER A 48 6.80 21.24 -73.86
C SER A 48 6.72 20.96 -75.36
N VAL A 49 6.36 19.74 -75.76
CA VAL A 49 6.17 19.35 -77.17
C VAL A 49 4.98 20.09 -77.79
N ILE A 50 3.85 20.19 -77.08
CA ILE A 50 2.67 20.94 -77.55
C ILE A 50 3.00 22.44 -77.69
N ALA A 51 3.69 23.02 -76.72
CA ALA A 51 4.11 24.41 -76.76
C ALA A 51 5.04 24.68 -77.95
N TRP A 52 6.00 23.78 -78.21
CA TRP A 52 6.93 23.88 -79.33
C TRP A 52 6.23 23.80 -80.70
N LEU A 53 5.24 22.90 -80.86
CA LEU A 53 4.45 22.79 -82.10
C LEU A 53 3.63 24.06 -82.41
N LYS A 54 3.18 24.79 -81.38
CA LYS A 54 2.42 26.05 -81.55
C LYS A 54 3.31 27.22 -81.97
N VAL A 55 4.49 27.31 -81.37
CA VAL A 55 5.48 28.39 -81.59
C VAL A 55 5.92 28.45 -83.05
N TRP A 56 5.88 27.30 -83.76
CA TRP A 56 6.20 27.23 -85.18
C TRP A 56 5.23 27.99 -86.09
N GLY A 57 4.00 28.30 -85.63
CA GLY A 57 2.95 28.91 -86.43
C GLY A 57 2.73 30.42 -86.25
N LYS A 58 2.98 31.02 -85.08
CA LYS A 58 2.77 32.47 -84.81
C LYS A 58 3.68 32.99 -83.69
N LYS A 59 4.37 34.12 -83.93
CA LYS A 59 5.41 34.70 -83.03
C LYS A 59 4.91 35.43 -81.77
N ALA A 60 3.64 35.84 -81.72
CA ALA A 60 3.16 36.81 -80.70
C ALA A 60 2.82 36.20 -79.32
N ASP A 61 2.58 34.88 -79.22
CA ASP A 61 2.11 34.23 -77.99
C ASP A 61 3.23 33.56 -77.16
N ASN A 62 4.48 33.59 -77.64
CA ASN A 62 5.55 32.70 -77.17
C ASN A 62 6.04 33.04 -75.74
N VAL A 63 5.97 34.32 -75.34
CA VAL A 63 6.40 34.75 -74.01
C VAL A 63 5.45 34.29 -72.92
N ASP A 64 4.14 34.39 -73.16
CA ASP A 64 3.10 33.92 -72.24
C ASP A 64 3.14 32.38 -72.09
N ILE A 65 3.33 31.66 -73.20
CA ILE A 65 3.41 30.18 -73.17
C ILE A 65 4.66 29.72 -72.43
N GLY A 66 5.82 30.32 -72.67
CA GLY A 66 7.06 29.98 -71.96
C GLY A 66 6.99 30.31 -70.47
N SER A 67 6.36 31.45 -70.10
CA SER A 67 6.16 31.84 -68.70
C SER A 67 5.25 30.85 -67.97
N ARG A 68 4.18 30.42 -68.63
CA ARG A 68 3.25 29.41 -68.10
C ARG A 68 3.91 28.03 -67.95
N LEU A 69 4.76 27.63 -68.88
CA LEU A 69 5.49 26.36 -68.78
C LEU A 69 6.51 26.39 -67.63
N ALA A 70 7.25 27.49 -67.47
CA ALA A 70 8.15 27.71 -66.36
C ALA A 70 7.41 27.69 -65.00
N THR A 71 6.27 28.37 -64.93
CA THR A 71 5.40 28.40 -63.74
C THR A 71 4.83 27.01 -63.42
N THR A 72 4.48 26.22 -64.45
CA THR A 72 3.97 24.85 -64.29
C THR A 72 5.05 23.91 -63.71
N GLY A 73 6.30 24.05 -64.16
CA GLY A 73 7.44 23.32 -63.57
C GLY A 73 7.67 23.67 -62.09
N TYR A 74 7.59 24.96 -61.75
CA TYR A 74 7.69 25.43 -60.36
C TYR A 74 6.56 24.87 -59.47
N LEU A 75 5.32 24.92 -59.94
CA LEU A 75 4.16 24.33 -59.25
C LEU A 75 4.35 22.83 -59.00
N HIS A 76 4.86 22.10 -59.99
CA HIS A 76 5.10 20.67 -59.86
C HIS A 76 6.14 20.34 -58.78
N THR A 77 7.13 21.21 -58.65
CA THR A 77 8.22 21.07 -57.67
C THR A 77 7.76 21.34 -56.27
N LEU A 78 6.92 22.36 -56.10
CA LEU A 78 6.33 22.70 -54.82
C LEU A 78 5.40 21.57 -54.35
N ILE A 79 4.58 21.02 -55.25
CA ILE A 79 3.73 19.85 -54.96
C ILE A 79 4.58 18.62 -54.59
N GLY A 80 5.62 18.31 -55.37
CA GLY A 80 6.50 17.16 -55.10
C GLY A 80 7.29 17.31 -53.79
N THR A 81 7.73 18.52 -53.46
CA THR A 81 8.44 18.82 -52.21
C THR A 81 7.50 18.75 -51.01
N CYS A 82 6.29 19.29 -51.11
CA CYS A 82 5.26 19.16 -50.07
C CYS A 82 4.86 17.70 -49.84
N ALA A 83 4.68 16.89 -50.88
CA ALA A 83 4.39 15.46 -50.75
C ALA A 83 5.53 14.70 -50.04
N ALA A 84 6.78 15.03 -50.36
CA ALA A 84 7.95 14.45 -49.70
C ALA A 84 8.06 14.84 -48.22
N LEU A 85 7.73 16.09 -47.87
CA LEU A 85 7.69 16.57 -46.49
C LEU A 85 6.57 15.91 -45.67
N VAL A 86 5.40 15.67 -46.26
CA VAL A 86 4.31 14.94 -45.61
C VAL A 86 4.70 13.47 -45.39
N ALA A 87 5.33 12.82 -46.36
CA ALA A 87 5.88 11.47 -46.18
C ALA A 87 7.02 11.41 -45.14
N ALA A 88 7.76 12.50 -44.96
CA ALA A 88 8.79 12.63 -43.94
C ALA A 88 8.24 12.85 -42.53
N ALA A 89 6.96 13.22 -42.37
CA ALA A 89 6.38 13.53 -41.06
C ALA A 89 6.11 12.29 -40.20
N ASP A 90 6.01 11.10 -40.80
CA ASP A 90 5.87 9.79 -40.13
C ASP A 90 7.23 9.16 -39.73
N PHE A 91 8.27 9.98 -39.56
CA PHE A 91 9.64 9.51 -39.32
C PHE A 91 9.76 8.71 -38.00
N SER A 92 10.11 7.42 -38.11
CA SER A 92 10.20 6.52 -36.95
C SER A 92 11.64 6.27 -36.45
N GLY A 93 12.65 6.88 -37.08
CA GLY A 93 14.01 6.97 -36.56
C GLY A 93 15.08 6.13 -37.27
N ASP A 94 14.80 5.53 -38.44
CA ASP A 94 15.81 4.78 -39.21
C ASP A 94 16.56 5.67 -40.23
N VAL A 95 17.89 5.60 -40.25
CA VAL A 95 18.77 6.38 -41.13
C VAL A 95 18.59 6.00 -42.62
N ASN A 96 18.14 4.77 -42.90
CA ASN A 96 17.77 4.35 -44.26
C ASN A 96 16.50 5.04 -44.79
N GLU A 97 15.65 5.60 -43.92
CA GLU A 97 14.45 6.36 -44.31
C GLU A 97 14.79 7.79 -44.75
N ILE A 98 15.94 8.35 -44.34
CA ILE A 98 16.39 9.68 -44.81
C ILE A 98 16.59 9.67 -46.34
N GLN A 99 17.09 8.57 -46.90
CA GLN A 99 17.24 8.45 -48.36
C GLN A 99 15.89 8.44 -49.09
N GLN A 100 14.81 8.01 -48.42
CA GLN A 100 13.45 8.03 -48.98
C GLN A 100 12.85 9.44 -49.01
N ILE A 101 13.38 10.37 -48.22
CA ILE A 101 13.02 11.79 -48.23
C ILE A 101 13.85 12.57 -49.28
N ILE A 102 15.14 12.26 -49.38
CA ILE A 102 16.06 12.98 -50.29
C ILE A 102 15.73 12.70 -51.77
N LYS A 103 15.37 11.45 -52.12
CA LYS A 103 15.11 11.06 -53.52
C LYS A 103 13.91 11.81 -54.14
N PRO A 104 12.73 11.92 -53.49
CA PRO A 104 11.60 12.69 -54.04
C PRO A 104 11.86 14.19 -54.09
N ILE A 105 12.54 14.78 -53.10
CA ILE A 105 12.89 16.20 -53.11
C ILE A 105 13.82 16.52 -54.29
N GLY A 106 14.87 15.73 -54.49
CA GLY A 106 15.80 15.92 -55.61
C GLY A 106 15.12 15.76 -56.98
N ALA A 107 14.15 14.86 -57.07
CA ALA A 107 13.45 14.59 -58.32
C ALA A 107 12.35 15.63 -58.62
N ALA A 108 11.65 16.13 -57.61
CA ALA A 108 10.76 17.28 -57.72
C ALA A 108 11.54 18.52 -58.21
N LEU A 109 12.71 18.79 -57.64
CA LEU A 109 13.59 19.87 -58.09
C LEU A 109 14.02 19.71 -59.55
N GLY A 110 14.33 18.49 -60.00
CA GLY A 110 14.61 18.18 -61.40
C GLY A 110 13.47 18.60 -62.34
N THR A 111 12.21 18.37 -61.94
CA THR A 111 11.05 18.80 -62.74
C THR A 111 10.88 20.33 -62.80
N SER A 112 11.24 21.06 -61.73
CA SER A 112 11.28 22.55 -61.73
C SER A 112 12.23 23.08 -62.77
N ILE A 113 13.43 22.50 -62.77
CA ILE A 113 14.56 23.01 -63.52
C ILE A 113 14.31 22.72 -65.00
N ILE A 114 13.76 21.56 -65.34
CA ILE A 114 13.34 21.25 -66.71
C ILE A 114 12.19 22.15 -67.17
N GLY A 115 11.19 22.42 -66.32
CA GLY A 115 10.09 23.31 -66.67
C GLY A 115 10.51 24.76 -66.87
N TRP A 116 11.37 25.27 -65.98
CA TRP A 116 11.95 26.60 -66.09
C TRP A 116 12.89 26.71 -67.32
N TRP A 117 13.72 25.69 -67.55
CA TRP A 117 14.60 25.59 -68.73
C TRP A 117 13.81 25.57 -70.04
N MET A 118 12.83 24.68 -70.18
CA MET A 118 11.99 24.61 -71.38
C MET A 118 11.15 25.87 -71.58
N GLY A 119 10.64 26.47 -70.49
CA GLY A 119 9.89 27.71 -70.53
C GLY A 119 10.72 28.90 -71.04
N LYS A 120 11.97 29.02 -70.57
CA LYS A 120 12.93 30.02 -71.07
C LYS A 120 13.42 29.72 -72.50
N GLU A 121 13.64 28.46 -72.87
CA GLU A 121 14.07 28.10 -74.24
C GLU A 121 12.96 28.41 -75.27
N ILE A 122 11.69 28.18 -74.92
CA ILE A 122 10.54 28.56 -75.75
C ILE A 122 10.42 30.09 -75.89
N GLN A 123 10.66 30.84 -74.80
CA GLN A 123 10.79 32.30 -74.83
C GLN A 123 11.96 32.77 -75.72
N ARG A 124 13.08 32.04 -75.72
CA ARG A 124 14.35 32.39 -76.37
C ARG A 124 14.44 32.01 -77.85
N SER A 125 13.63 31.06 -78.35
CA SER A 125 13.63 30.58 -79.75
C SER A 125 13.39 31.63 -80.85
N VAL A 126 13.22 32.92 -80.51
CA VAL A 126 13.07 34.02 -81.47
C VAL A 126 14.12 35.14 -81.31
N TRP A 127 14.78 35.35 -80.15
CA TRP A 127 15.77 36.45 -79.94
C TRP A 127 16.75 36.18 -78.76
N GLY A 128 17.92 35.57 -78.97
CA GLY A 128 18.94 35.48 -77.89
C GLY A 128 20.34 35.10 -78.36
N SER A 129 21.33 35.95 -78.09
CA SER A 129 22.76 35.76 -78.38
C SER A 129 23.44 34.78 -77.41
N VAL A 130 24.59 34.23 -77.82
CA VAL A 130 25.41 33.25 -77.07
C VAL A 130 25.75 33.70 -75.63
N SER A 131 25.86 35.01 -75.36
CA SER A 131 26.18 35.58 -74.04
C SER A 131 25.12 35.31 -72.97
N GLU A 132 23.87 35.22 -73.38
CA GLU A 132 22.73 34.99 -72.49
C GLU A 132 22.60 33.50 -72.12
N ARG A 133 23.27 32.61 -72.87
CA ARG A 133 23.36 31.16 -72.64
C ARG A 133 24.39 30.82 -71.55
N SER A 134 25.47 31.60 -71.42
CA SER A 134 26.48 31.42 -70.36
C SER A 134 26.00 31.95 -69.01
N GLU A 135 25.34 33.11 -68.97
CA GLU A 135 24.81 33.70 -67.74
C GLU A 135 23.72 32.82 -67.10
N PHE A 136 22.92 32.17 -67.94
CA PHE A 136 21.93 31.18 -67.50
C PHE A 136 22.58 29.91 -66.91
N GLY A 137 23.66 29.41 -67.53
CA GLY A 137 24.40 28.26 -66.99
C GLY A 137 24.99 28.57 -65.62
N GLU A 138 25.52 29.77 -65.45
CA GLU A 138 26.08 30.25 -64.19
C GLU A 138 25.01 30.43 -63.09
N GLU A 139 23.83 30.95 -63.43
CA GLU A 139 22.71 31.10 -62.49
C GLU A 139 22.20 29.72 -61.99
N VAL A 140 22.10 28.74 -62.89
CA VAL A 140 21.71 27.37 -62.57
C VAL A 140 22.77 26.68 -61.70
N ASP A 141 24.05 26.80 -62.06
CA ASP A 141 25.15 26.21 -61.30
C ASP A 141 25.25 26.82 -59.89
N ASN A 142 25.01 28.13 -59.76
CA ASN A 142 24.96 28.81 -58.47
C ASN A 142 23.80 28.33 -57.60
N ALA A 143 22.60 28.19 -58.17
CA ALA A 143 21.43 27.67 -57.45
C ALA A 143 21.63 26.22 -56.97
N PHE A 144 22.23 25.36 -57.79
CA PHE A 144 22.60 24.00 -57.39
C PHE A 144 23.68 24.00 -56.31
N GLY A 145 24.66 24.92 -56.40
CA GLY A 145 25.71 25.09 -55.40
C GLY A 145 25.15 25.49 -54.03
N GLU A 146 24.20 26.42 -53.98
CA GLU A 146 23.55 26.87 -52.75
C GLU A 146 22.64 25.80 -52.14
N LEU A 147 21.90 25.08 -52.96
CA LEU A 147 21.10 23.93 -52.52
C LEU A 147 21.98 22.82 -51.93
N ALA A 148 23.07 22.45 -52.62
CA ALA A 148 23.99 21.42 -52.15
C ALA A 148 24.62 21.81 -50.80
N ARG A 149 24.94 23.10 -50.61
CA ARG A 149 25.40 23.63 -49.31
C ARG A 149 24.32 23.55 -48.24
N SER A 150 23.08 23.92 -48.57
CA SER A 150 21.95 23.89 -47.63
C SER A 150 21.61 22.46 -47.19
N VAL A 151 21.56 21.51 -48.12
CA VAL A 151 21.36 20.08 -47.82
C VAL A 151 22.50 19.52 -46.97
N ARG A 152 23.76 19.87 -47.29
CA ARG A 152 24.91 19.43 -46.49
C ARG A 152 24.87 19.99 -45.07
N ASN A 153 24.47 21.25 -44.91
CA ASN A 153 24.31 21.89 -43.59
C ASN A 153 23.17 21.24 -42.79
N LEU A 154 22.01 20.98 -43.42
CA LEU A 154 20.90 20.29 -42.79
C LEU A 154 21.30 18.87 -42.35
N SER A 155 21.99 18.12 -43.22
CA SER A 155 22.52 16.79 -42.90
C SER A 155 23.46 16.81 -41.71
N HIS A 156 24.36 17.81 -41.63
CA HIS A 156 25.25 17.96 -40.47
C HIS A 156 24.49 18.28 -39.19
N LYS A 157 23.54 19.20 -39.24
CA LYS A 157 22.71 19.53 -38.07
C LYS A 157 21.90 18.32 -37.58
N LEU A 158 21.31 17.57 -38.51
CA LEU A 158 20.55 16.37 -38.18
C LEU A 158 21.43 15.28 -37.56
N SER A 159 22.65 15.08 -38.10
CA SER A 159 23.63 14.14 -37.51
C SER A 159 24.01 14.54 -36.09
N ASN A 160 24.34 15.81 -35.87
CA ASN A 160 24.73 16.31 -34.55
C ASN A 160 23.58 16.17 -33.53
N SER A 161 22.35 16.52 -33.93
CA SER A 161 21.19 16.31 -33.07
C SER A 161 20.95 14.82 -32.78
N GLY A 162 21.12 13.94 -33.76
CA GLY A 162 21.03 12.49 -33.55
C GLY A 162 22.02 11.98 -32.50
N ASP A 163 23.27 12.44 -32.54
CA ASP A 163 24.31 12.07 -31.56
C ASP A 163 24.00 12.59 -30.15
N GLU A 164 23.47 13.81 -30.02
CA GLU A 164 23.04 14.38 -28.74
C GLU A 164 21.84 13.63 -28.14
N TRP A 165 20.88 13.26 -28.99
CA TRP A 165 19.74 12.44 -28.58
C TRP A 165 20.19 11.07 -28.10
N LYS A 166 21.10 10.41 -28.84
CA LYS A 166 21.68 9.12 -28.45
C LYS A 166 22.36 9.20 -27.08
N LYS A 167 23.22 10.21 -26.87
CA LYS A 167 23.88 10.43 -25.57
C LYS A 167 22.87 10.66 -24.43
N SER A 168 21.80 11.39 -24.71
CA SER A 168 20.74 11.65 -23.73
C SER A 168 19.98 10.38 -23.36
N VAL A 169 19.65 9.55 -24.35
CA VAL A 169 19.03 8.23 -24.13
C VAL A 169 19.94 7.31 -23.34
N ASP A 170 21.22 7.20 -23.71
CA ASP A 170 22.19 6.36 -22.99
C ASP A 170 22.35 6.81 -21.53
N SER A 171 22.43 8.12 -21.30
CA SER A 171 22.51 8.71 -19.96
C SER A 171 21.24 8.43 -19.13
N LEU A 172 20.06 8.57 -19.72
CA LEU A 172 18.79 8.25 -19.06
C LEU A 172 18.67 6.77 -18.76
N SER A 173 19.06 5.90 -19.70
CA SER A 173 19.05 4.44 -19.51
C SER A 173 19.94 4.05 -18.34
N LYS A 174 21.16 4.61 -18.26
CA LYS A 174 22.07 4.34 -17.15
C LYS A 174 21.50 4.80 -15.81
N LYS A 175 20.93 6.01 -15.75
CA LYS A 175 20.28 6.52 -14.53
C LYS A 175 19.10 5.67 -14.09
N LEU A 176 18.32 5.14 -15.04
CA LEU A 176 17.20 4.26 -14.74
C LEU A 176 17.68 2.92 -14.19
N ASP A 177 18.74 2.36 -14.75
CA ASP A 177 19.36 1.12 -14.29
C ASP A 177 19.93 1.29 -12.86
N ASP A 178 20.72 2.35 -12.63
CA ASP A 178 21.27 2.69 -11.31
C ASP A 178 20.16 2.90 -10.26
N ALA A 179 19.06 3.57 -10.64
CA ALA A 179 17.91 3.78 -9.76
C ALA A 179 17.15 2.48 -9.47
N GLY A 180 17.02 1.60 -10.47
CA GLY A 180 16.44 0.27 -10.32
C GLY A 180 17.23 -0.59 -9.35
N ASP A 181 18.55 -0.65 -9.52
CA ASP A 181 19.47 -1.38 -8.65
C ASP A 181 19.46 -0.86 -7.20
N ASP A 182 19.46 0.45 -7.01
CA ASP A 182 19.35 1.07 -5.67
C ASP A 182 18.02 0.73 -5.00
N MET A 183 16.92 0.78 -5.77
CA MET A 183 15.58 0.41 -5.26
C MET A 183 15.53 -1.06 -4.85
N VAL A 184 16.10 -1.98 -5.65
CA VAL A 184 16.17 -3.41 -5.33
C VAL A 184 16.96 -3.65 -4.05
N LYS A 185 18.14 -3.01 -3.89
CA LYS A 185 18.97 -3.12 -2.69
C LYS A 185 18.25 -2.61 -1.44
N LYS A 186 17.59 -1.45 -1.53
CA LYS A 186 16.80 -0.89 -0.43
C LYS A 186 15.63 -1.79 -0.06
N TRP A 187 14.95 -2.36 -1.05
CA TRP A 187 13.85 -3.28 -0.81
C TRP A 187 14.31 -4.56 -0.11
N GLN A 188 15.40 -5.18 -0.59
CA GLN A 188 16.01 -6.36 0.06
C GLN A 188 16.42 -6.06 1.50
N ALA A 189 17.10 -4.94 1.75
CA ALA A 189 17.47 -4.55 3.11
C ALA A 189 16.25 -4.35 4.02
N SER A 190 15.16 -3.77 3.49
CA SER A 190 13.90 -3.62 4.23
C SER A 190 13.27 -4.97 4.58
N VAL A 191 13.22 -5.90 3.61
CA VAL A 191 12.72 -7.27 3.82
C VAL A 191 13.55 -8.01 4.87
N ASP A 192 14.88 -7.96 4.79
CA ASP A 192 15.77 -8.61 5.75
C ASP A 192 15.59 -8.05 7.16
N ASN A 193 15.44 -6.73 7.29
CA ASN A 193 15.21 -6.07 8.57
C ASN A 193 13.84 -6.46 9.17
N LEU A 194 12.79 -6.50 8.34
CA LEU A 194 11.47 -6.95 8.76
C LEU A 194 11.50 -8.41 9.21
N GLN A 195 12.21 -9.28 8.48
CA GLN A 195 12.35 -10.68 8.85
C GLN A 195 13.09 -10.87 10.17
N LYS A 196 14.18 -10.13 10.40
CA LYS A 196 14.90 -10.13 11.68
C LYS A 196 14.03 -9.64 12.83
N ALA A 197 13.29 -8.54 12.63
CA ALA A 197 12.39 -8.00 13.65
C ALA A 197 11.25 -8.98 13.98
N LEU A 198 10.67 -9.62 12.97
CA LEU A 198 9.61 -10.62 13.16
C LEU A 198 10.12 -11.84 13.93
N ASN A 199 11.29 -12.36 13.58
CA ASN A 199 11.90 -13.48 14.29
C ASN A 199 12.22 -13.12 15.75
N GLY A 200 12.78 -11.93 16.00
CA GLY A 200 13.05 -11.45 17.36
C GLY A 200 11.77 -11.32 18.20
N ALA A 201 10.71 -10.73 17.64
CA ALA A 201 9.42 -10.63 18.32
C ALA A 201 8.80 -12.01 18.60
N SER A 202 8.92 -12.95 17.67
CA SER A 202 8.45 -14.34 17.84
C SER A 202 9.20 -15.05 18.97
N ASP A 203 10.52 -14.91 19.03
CA ASP A 203 11.35 -15.52 20.08
C ASP A 203 11.05 -14.94 21.47
N ASP A 204 10.87 -13.63 21.58
CA ASP A 204 10.51 -12.98 22.84
C ASP A 204 9.10 -13.36 23.31
N LEU A 205 8.14 -13.47 22.38
CA LEU A 205 6.81 -13.97 22.68
C LEU A 205 6.86 -15.41 23.20
N LYS A 206 7.66 -16.27 22.56
CA LYS A 206 7.86 -17.66 23.00
C LYS A 206 8.43 -17.73 24.41
N LYS A 207 9.50 -16.98 24.71
CA LYS A 207 10.08 -16.91 26.07
C LYS A 207 9.08 -16.42 27.10
N THR A 208 8.29 -15.41 26.76
CA THR A 208 7.25 -14.86 27.65
C THR A 208 6.18 -15.89 27.97
N ILE A 209 5.71 -16.64 26.95
CA ILE A 209 4.73 -17.72 27.13
C ILE A 209 5.30 -18.85 27.99
N GLU A 210 6.54 -19.26 27.74
CA GLU A 210 7.22 -20.30 28.52
C GLU A 210 7.37 -19.89 30.00
N ALA A 211 7.79 -18.66 30.27
CA ALA A 211 7.91 -18.12 31.61
C ALA A 211 6.54 -18.03 32.32
N ALA A 212 5.51 -17.54 31.62
CA ALA A 212 4.15 -17.48 32.16
C ALA A 212 3.60 -18.87 32.46
N SER A 213 3.83 -19.86 31.59
CA SER A 213 3.42 -21.24 31.78
C SER A 213 4.11 -21.88 33.00
N ALA A 214 5.42 -21.68 33.15
CA ALA A 214 6.17 -22.15 34.30
C ALA A 214 5.70 -21.50 35.61
N GLY A 215 5.42 -20.20 35.59
CA GLY A 215 4.85 -19.45 36.70
C GLY A 215 3.48 -19.99 37.11
N LEU A 216 2.60 -20.23 36.12
CA LEU A 216 1.27 -20.78 36.37
C LEU A 216 1.35 -22.20 36.97
N LYS A 217 2.21 -23.06 36.43
CA LYS A 217 2.42 -24.42 36.98
C LYS A 217 2.87 -24.38 38.44
N THR A 218 3.79 -23.47 38.77
CA THR A 218 4.25 -23.25 40.14
C THR A 218 3.10 -22.78 41.03
N ALA A 219 2.32 -21.79 40.60
CA ALA A 219 1.16 -21.30 41.34
C ALA A 219 0.12 -22.41 41.58
N THR A 220 -0.21 -23.21 40.56
CA THR A 220 -1.12 -24.36 40.70
C THR A 220 -0.60 -25.36 41.73
N SER A 221 0.70 -25.68 41.71
CA SER A 221 1.28 -26.60 42.70
C SER A 221 1.18 -26.05 44.12
N SER A 222 1.43 -24.76 44.33
CA SER A 222 1.28 -24.09 45.64
C SER A 222 -0.17 -24.06 46.12
N VAL A 223 -1.13 -23.85 45.22
CA VAL A 223 -2.56 -23.93 45.57
C VAL A 223 -2.94 -25.35 45.96
N SER A 224 -2.44 -26.38 45.28
CA SER A 224 -2.73 -27.77 45.60
C SER A 224 -2.17 -28.19 46.97
N SER A 225 -0.96 -27.73 47.31
CA SER A 225 -0.34 -28.01 48.61
C SER A 225 -1.07 -27.26 49.73
N LEU A 226 -1.44 -26.00 49.50
CA LEU A 226 -2.25 -25.24 50.44
C LEU A 226 -3.61 -25.91 50.68
N SER A 227 -4.30 -26.35 49.64
CA SER A 227 -5.57 -27.06 49.73
C SER A 227 -5.44 -28.34 50.59
N THR A 228 -4.37 -29.10 50.38
CA THR A 228 -4.08 -30.31 51.17
C THR A 228 -3.83 -29.97 52.64
N SER A 229 -3.03 -28.94 52.92
CA SER A 229 -2.76 -28.46 54.28
C SER A 229 -4.03 -27.98 54.99
N VAL A 230 -4.86 -27.18 54.32
CA VAL A 230 -6.15 -26.71 54.85
C VAL A 230 -7.06 -27.89 55.17
N LYS A 231 -7.14 -28.89 54.29
CA LYS A 231 -7.93 -30.11 54.54
C LYS A 231 -7.43 -30.86 55.77
N SER A 232 -6.12 -31.02 55.93
CA SER A 232 -5.53 -31.68 57.10
C SER A 232 -5.79 -30.92 58.40
N ILE A 233 -5.71 -29.59 58.37
CA ILE A 233 -6.04 -28.73 59.51
C ILE A 233 -7.52 -28.91 59.87
N LEU A 234 -8.41 -28.87 58.87
CA LEU A 234 -9.84 -29.04 59.08
C LEU A 234 -10.16 -30.41 59.71
N ASP A 235 -9.58 -31.50 59.19
CA ASP A 235 -9.77 -32.84 59.73
C ASP A 235 -9.27 -32.97 61.18
N THR A 236 -8.12 -32.35 61.48
CA THR A 236 -7.53 -32.34 62.83
C THR A 236 -8.41 -31.55 63.80
N THR A 237 -8.82 -30.34 63.41
CA THR A 237 -9.73 -29.50 64.19
C THR A 237 -11.04 -30.23 64.45
N ASN A 238 -11.62 -30.90 63.44
CA ASN A 238 -12.88 -31.62 63.59
C ASN A 238 -12.74 -32.81 64.57
N LYS A 239 -11.62 -33.54 64.54
CA LYS A 239 -11.30 -34.57 65.55
C LYS A 239 -11.17 -33.99 66.95
N GLN A 240 -10.47 -32.87 67.10
CA GLN A 240 -10.29 -32.20 68.39
C GLN A 240 -11.62 -31.70 68.96
N VAL A 241 -12.47 -31.08 68.13
CA VAL A 241 -13.82 -30.63 68.51
C VAL A 241 -14.68 -31.81 68.97
N LYS A 242 -14.69 -32.93 68.23
CA LYS A 242 -15.42 -34.13 68.66
C LYS A 242 -14.93 -34.66 70.01
N LYS A 243 -13.61 -34.72 70.21
CA LYS A 243 -13.01 -35.18 71.47
C LYS A 243 -13.41 -34.26 72.63
N LEU A 244 -13.28 -32.94 72.45
CA LEU A 244 -13.71 -31.95 73.43
C LEU A 244 -15.19 -32.09 73.78
N SER A 245 -16.06 -32.23 72.78
CA SER A 245 -17.50 -32.45 72.99
C SER A 245 -17.77 -33.68 73.86
N SER A 246 -17.16 -34.82 73.52
CA SER A 246 -17.35 -36.07 74.28
C SER A 246 -16.82 -35.99 75.71
N SER A 247 -15.70 -35.29 75.90
CA SER A 247 -15.12 -35.06 77.23
C SER A 247 -16.02 -34.15 78.06
N LEU A 248 -16.57 -33.10 77.47
CA LEU A 248 -17.47 -32.18 78.14
C LEU A 248 -18.76 -32.87 78.56
N GLU A 249 -19.36 -33.68 77.67
CA GLU A 249 -20.55 -34.48 77.97
C GLU A 249 -20.30 -35.44 79.15
N SER A 250 -19.15 -36.12 79.15
CA SER A 250 -18.75 -37.01 80.25
C SER A 250 -18.59 -36.24 81.57
N SER A 251 -17.92 -35.08 81.54
CA SER A 251 -17.76 -34.23 82.72
C SER A 251 -19.09 -33.72 83.27
N ILE A 252 -20.01 -33.30 82.41
CA ILE A 252 -21.35 -32.86 82.82
C ILE A 252 -22.11 -34.01 83.49
N LYS A 253 -22.03 -35.22 82.94
CA LYS A 253 -22.67 -36.40 83.52
C LYS A 253 -22.11 -36.72 84.91
N ALA A 254 -20.79 -36.71 85.07
CA ALA A 254 -20.14 -36.93 86.37
C ALA A 254 -20.53 -35.87 87.41
N ILE A 255 -20.60 -34.59 87.01
CA ILE A 255 -21.06 -33.50 87.87
C ILE A 255 -22.52 -33.73 88.30
N ALA A 256 -23.39 -34.12 87.38
CA ALA A 256 -24.80 -34.40 87.69
C ALA A 256 -24.95 -35.56 88.68
N GLU A 257 -24.18 -36.64 88.50
CA GLU A 257 -24.17 -37.80 89.41
C GLU A 257 -23.66 -37.42 90.82
N GLU A 258 -22.55 -36.70 90.90
CA GLU A 258 -22.00 -36.26 92.19
C GLU A 258 -22.91 -35.24 92.89
N SER A 259 -23.57 -34.36 92.13
CA SER A 259 -24.57 -33.43 92.65
C SER A 259 -25.78 -34.17 93.24
N ALA A 260 -26.29 -35.20 92.55
CA ALA A 260 -27.38 -36.03 93.05
C ALA A 260 -27.01 -36.76 94.35
N LYS A 261 -25.81 -37.33 94.40
CA LYS A 261 -25.27 -37.98 95.60
C LYS A 261 -25.14 -37.01 96.77
N THR A 262 -24.56 -35.83 96.52
CA THR A 262 -24.44 -34.75 97.52
C THR A 262 -25.80 -34.34 98.05
N SER A 263 -26.80 -34.17 97.17
CA SER A 263 -28.18 -33.85 97.56
C SER A 263 -28.78 -34.93 98.47
N SER A 264 -28.61 -36.21 98.14
CA SER A 264 -29.07 -37.34 98.96
C SER A 264 -28.40 -37.40 100.33
N SER A 265 -27.07 -37.22 100.40
CA SER A 265 -26.34 -37.12 101.66
C SER A 265 -26.83 -35.95 102.51
N MET A 266 -27.12 -34.80 101.87
CA MET A 266 -27.61 -33.62 102.57
C MET A 266 -29.03 -33.81 103.11
N ALA A 267 -29.91 -34.49 102.38
CA ALA A 267 -31.22 -34.90 102.88
C ALA A 267 -31.10 -35.82 104.11
N THR A 268 -30.15 -36.76 104.08
CA THR A 268 -29.86 -37.66 105.21
C THR A 268 -29.34 -36.89 106.42
N ILE A 269 -28.38 -35.97 106.22
CA ILE A 269 -27.86 -35.09 107.27
C ILE A 269 -28.98 -34.22 107.86
N SER A 270 -29.84 -33.64 107.02
CA SER A 270 -30.96 -32.83 107.47
C SER A 270 -31.93 -33.65 108.34
N SER A 271 -32.26 -34.87 107.92
CA SER A 271 -33.08 -35.78 108.72
C SER A 271 -32.41 -36.15 110.05
N GLY A 272 -31.13 -36.50 110.04
CA GLY A 272 -30.36 -36.80 111.25
C GLY A 272 -30.23 -35.61 112.20
N ALA A 273 -30.05 -34.40 111.66
CA ALA A 273 -30.03 -33.16 112.42
C ALA A 273 -31.38 -32.88 113.07
N LYS A 274 -32.50 -33.12 112.36
CA LYS A 274 -33.85 -33.01 112.91
C LYS A 274 -34.07 -33.96 114.10
N ILE A 275 -33.74 -35.24 113.93
CA ILE A 275 -33.83 -36.24 115.02
C ILE A 275 -32.93 -35.83 116.20
N THR A 276 -31.73 -35.34 115.93
CA THR A 276 -30.81 -34.88 116.97
C THR A 276 -31.39 -33.69 117.74
N ALA A 277 -32.00 -32.73 117.04
CA ALA A 277 -32.69 -31.60 117.66
C ALA A 277 -33.87 -32.06 118.53
N GLU A 278 -34.71 -32.98 118.03
CA GLU A 278 -35.83 -33.57 118.80
C GLU A 278 -35.33 -34.24 120.09
N LYS A 279 -34.27 -35.04 120.01
CA LYS A 279 -33.65 -35.67 121.19
C LYS A 279 -33.08 -34.66 122.18
N ILE A 280 -32.47 -33.57 121.72
CA ILE A 280 -31.99 -32.50 122.59
C ILE A 280 -33.18 -31.85 123.34
N THR A 281 -34.31 -31.64 122.66
CA THR A 281 -35.53 -31.13 123.28
C THR A 281 -36.07 -32.07 124.35
N GLU A 282 -36.16 -33.38 124.07
CA GLU A 282 -36.59 -34.40 125.05
C GLU A 282 -35.67 -34.47 126.28
N ILE A 283 -34.34 -34.40 126.07
CA ILE A 283 -33.36 -34.35 127.17
C ILE A 283 -33.59 -33.09 128.01
N ASN A 284 -33.83 -31.94 127.37
CA ASN A 284 -34.08 -30.68 128.08
C ASN A 284 -35.36 -30.75 128.93
N GLU A 285 -36.44 -31.35 128.42
CA GLU A 285 -37.67 -31.59 129.18
C GLU A 285 -37.47 -32.57 130.35
N SER A 286 -36.67 -33.62 130.14
CA SER A 286 -36.30 -34.58 131.19
C SER A 286 -35.46 -33.94 132.27
N LEU A 287 -34.52 -33.06 131.90
CA LEU A 287 -33.68 -32.29 132.81
C LEU A 287 -34.53 -31.35 133.67
N GLU A 288 -35.49 -30.65 133.07
CA GLU A 288 -36.42 -29.76 133.79
C GLU A 288 -37.30 -30.54 134.78
N SER A 289 -37.72 -31.75 134.40
CA SER A 289 -38.46 -32.66 135.27
C SER A 289 -37.60 -33.14 136.45
N ALA A 290 -36.36 -33.53 136.19
CA ALA A 290 -35.40 -33.91 137.24
C ALA A 290 -35.13 -32.75 138.21
N LYS A 291 -35.00 -31.52 137.69
CA LYS A 291 -34.82 -30.31 138.50
C LYS A 291 -36.01 -30.08 139.45
N LYS A 292 -37.25 -30.22 138.98
CA LYS A 292 -38.45 -30.14 139.85
C LYS A 292 -38.44 -31.18 140.97
N ILE A 293 -38.06 -32.42 140.66
CA ILE A 293 -37.95 -33.50 141.67
C ILE A 293 -36.90 -33.14 142.73
N ILE A 294 -35.75 -32.60 142.32
CA ILE A 294 -34.72 -32.12 143.24
C ILE A 294 -35.27 -31.00 144.13
N ASP A 295 -35.93 -30.00 143.55
CA ASP A 295 -36.56 -28.91 144.32
C ASP A 295 -37.61 -29.43 145.32
N GLU A 296 -38.39 -30.46 144.96
CA GLU A 296 -39.34 -31.13 145.86
C GLU A 296 -38.64 -31.92 146.98
N ALA A 297 -37.58 -32.67 146.65
CA ALA A 297 -36.78 -33.38 147.63
C ALA A 297 -36.13 -32.42 148.64
N ASP A 298 -35.62 -31.28 148.18
CA ASP A 298 -35.08 -30.22 149.04
C ASP A 298 -36.16 -29.64 149.96
N LYS A 299 -37.39 -29.43 149.46
CA LYS A 299 -38.53 -29.01 150.29
C LYS A 299 -38.91 -30.06 151.35
N LEU A 300 -38.97 -31.34 150.98
CA LEU A 300 -39.25 -32.44 151.91
C LEU A 300 -38.17 -32.54 152.99
N LEU A 301 -36.89 -32.41 152.62
CA LEU A 301 -35.78 -32.34 153.58
C LEU A 301 -35.94 -31.15 154.54
N ALA A 302 -36.36 -29.99 154.04
CA ALA A 302 -36.64 -28.82 154.86
C ALA A 302 -37.87 -29.01 155.78
N GLN A 303 -38.88 -29.78 155.35
CA GLN A 303 -40.02 -30.18 156.20
C GLN A 303 -39.60 -31.15 157.30
N LEU A 304 -38.83 -32.20 156.97
CA LEU A 304 -38.31 -33.17 157.95
C LEU A 304 -37.40 -32.50 159.00
N ARG A 305 -36.61 -31.50 158.61
CA ARG A 305 -35.83 -30.69 159.56
C ARG A 305 -36.73 -29.92 160.53
N ARG A 306 -37.80 -29.30 160.04
CA ARG A 306 -38.80 -28.60 160.88
C ARG A 306 -39.57 -29.55 161.80
N GLU A 307 -40.00 -30.71 161.33
CA GLU A 307 -40.65 -31.72 162.18
C GLU A 307 -39.70 -32.27 163.26
N ARG A 308 -38.39 -32.31 162.99
CA ARG A 308 -37.39 -32.71 163.98
C ARG A 308 -37.19 -31.62 165.04
N GLU A 309 -37.21 -30.35 164.64
CA GLU A 309 -37.14 -29.19 165.54
C GLU A 309 -38.42 -28.99 166.37
N GLU A 310 -39.60 -29.44 165.90
CA GLU A 310 -40.88 -29.40 166.66
C GLU A 310 -41.07 -30.59 167.63
N ARG A 311 -40.26 -31.65 167.53
CA ARG A 311 -40.27 -32.83 168.43
C ARG A 311 -39.20 -32.79 169.53
N GLU A 312 -38.37 -31.74 169.55
CA GLU A 312 -37.42 -31.40 170.62
C GLU A 312 -38.00 -30.31 171.53
#